data_AF-A0A110B6F5-F1
#
_entry.id   AF-A0A110B6F5-F1
#
_cell.length_a   1.000
_cell.length_b   1.000
_cell.length_c   1.000
_cell.angle_alpha   90.00
_cell.angle_beta   90.00
_cell.angle_gamma   90.00
#
_symmetry.space_group_name_H-M   'P 1'
#
loop_
_entity.id
_entity.type
_entity.pdbx_description
1 polymer ?
#
loop_
_entity_poly.entity_id
_entity_poly.type
_entity_poly.pdbx_seq_one_letter_code
_entity_poly.pdbx_strand_id
1 'polypeptide(L)'
;MNELNIPPEALKDKDAFELLRVWAAFEEQHVIINSGLSGGPKAFGFLLAELALHGSKLYGQRLEKDELETLKEILDGFNNEIIKESGNPSGSIEE
;
A
#
# COMPACT_ATOMS: atom_id res chain seq x y z
N MET A 1 0.69 -20.74 2.50
CA MET A 1 0.63 -19.32 2.11
C MET A 1 0.11 -18.54 3.32
N ASN A 2 0.67 -17.38 3.64
CA ASN A 2 0.28 -16.58 4.81
C ASN A 2 -0.39 -15.28 4.33
N GLU A 3 -1.68 -15.37 4.02
CA GLU A 3 -2.46 -14.25 3.51
C GLU A 3 -3.23 -13.51 4.63
N LEU A 4 -3.53 -12.24 4.39
CA LEU A 4 -4.40 -11.47 5.29
C LEU A 4 -5.86 -11.83 5.05
N ASN A 5 -6.66 -11.82 6.12
CA ASN A 5 -8.11 -12.01 6.01
C ASN A 5 -8.77 -10.76 5.40
N ILE A 6 -9.86 -10.98 4.66
CA ILE A 6 -10.69 -9.88 4.15
C ILE A 6 -11.29 -9.12 5.35
N PRO A 7 -11.22 -7.77 5.38
CA PRO A 7 -11.82 -6.98 6.44
C PRO A 7 -13.33 -7.27 6.57
N PRO A 8 -13.88 -7.40 7.80
CA PRO A 8 -15.31 -7.70 7.99
C PRO A 8 -16.26 -6.70 7.32
N GLU A 9 -15.88 -5.43 7.22
CA GLU A 9 -16.69 -4.41 6.54
C GLU A 9 -16.71 -4.61 5.01
N ALA A 10 -15.59 -5.04 4.41
CA ALA A 10 -15.55 -5.37 2.99
C ALA A 10 -16.38 -6.63 2.68
N LEU A 11 -16.43 -7.62 3.59
CA LEU A 11 -17.28 -8.80 3.42
C LEU A 11 -18.79 -8.50 3.43
N LYS A 12 -19.21 -7.38 4.03
CA LYS A 12 -20.62 -6.98 4.09
C LYS A 12 -21.06 -6.18 2.87
N ASP A 13 -20.11 -5.59 2.15
CA ASP A 13 -20.38 -4.75 0.99
C ASP A 13 -20.32 -5.61 -0.29
N LYS A 14 -21.47 -5.72 -0.97
CA LYS A 14 -21.60 -6.48 -2.22
C LYS A 14 -20.84 -5.86 -3.39
N ASP A 15 -20.50 -4.57 -3.30
CA ASP A 15 -19.82 -3.82 -4.34
C ASP A 15 -18.33 -3.64 -3.98
N ALA A 16 -17.86 -4.20 -2.85
CA ALA A 16 -16.45 -4.18 -2.47
C ALA A 16 -15.61 -5.09 -3.37
N PHE A 17 -14.39 -4.62 -3.64
CA PHE A 17 -13.38 -5.34 -4.41
C PHE A 17 -11.99 -5.06 -3.84
N GLU A 18 -11.05 -5.98 -4.07
CA GLU A 18 -9.65 -5.83 -3.66
C GLU A 18 -8.93 -4.85 -4.60
N LEU A 19 -8.24 -3.85 -4.02
CA LEU A 19 -7.51 -2.82 -4.80
C LEU A 19 -6.08 -3.22 -5.13
N LEU A 20 -5.39 -3.82 -4.16
CA LEU A 20 -3.96 -4.05 -4.17
C LEU A 20 -3.66 -5.26 -3.31
N ARG A 21 -2.74 -6.11 -3.80
CA ARG A 21 -2.16 -7.16 -2.98
C ARG A 21 -0.66 -7.21 -3.19
N VAL A 22 0.07 -7.23 -2.08
CA VAL A 22 1.54 -7.19 -2.05
C VAL A 22 2.04 -8.38 -1.25
N TRP A 23 3.01 -9.09 -1.79
CA TRP A 23 3.69 -10.21 -1.12
C TRP A 23 5.19 -9.97 -1.07
N ALA A 24 5.79 -10.33 0.06
CA ALA A 24 7.22 -10.53 0.16
C ALA A 24 7.52 -11.99 -0.19
N ALA A 25 8.17 -12.22 -1.33
CA ALA A 25 8.64 -13.54 -1.75
C ALA A 25 9.97 -13.38 -2.49
N PHE A 26 10.88 -14.34 -2.32
CA PHE A 26 12.20 -14.31 -2.97
C PHE A 26 12.98 -13.00 -2.76
N GLU A 27 12.88 -12.40 -1.56
CA GLU A 27 13.52 -11.11 -1.21
C GLU A 27 13.01 -9.89 -2.00
N GLU A 28 11.99 -10.07 -2.84
CA GLU A 28 11.36 -9.02 -3.63
C GLU A 28 9.90 -8.80 -3.24
N GLN A 29 9.37 -7.64 -3.63
CA GLN A 29 7.94 -7.39 -3.57
C GLN A 29 7.29 -7.83 -4.88
N HIS A 30 6.23 -8.62 -4.76
CA HIS A 30 5.35 -8.95 -5.88
C HIS A 30 4.03 -8.22 -5.68
N VAL A 31 3.59 -7.48 -6.69
CA VAL A 31 2.42 -6.61 -6.62
C VAL A 31 1.40 -6.98 -7.68
N ILE A 32 0.15 -7.12 -7.25
CA ILE A 32 -1.03 -7.15 -8.12
C ILE A 32 -1.88 -5.92 -7.82
N ILE A 33 -2.23 -5.16 -8.85
CA ILE A 33 -3.06 -3.96 -8.76
C ILE A 33 -4.32 -4.19 -9.60
N ASN A 34 -5.47 -3.94 -9.01
CA ASN A 34 -6.75 -4.07 -9.70
C ASN A 34 -6.95 -2.88 -10.66
N SER A 35 -7.14 -3.17 -11.94
CA SER A 35 -7.41 -2.20 -13.02
C SER A 35 -8.69 -1.38 -12.78
N GLY A 36 -9.61 -1.89 -11.95
CA GLY A 36 -10.87 -1.27 -11.56
C GLY A 36 -10.75 -0.07 -10.62
N LEU A 37 -9.53 0.33 -10.20
CA LEU A 37 -9.32 1.59 -9.49
C LEU A 37 -9.70 2.78 -10.39
N SER A 38 -10.97 3.18 -10.29
CA SER A 38 -11.50 4.34 -11.02
C SER A 38 -10.89 5.67 -10.54
N GLY A 39 -10.88 6.68 -11.40
CA GLY A 39 -10.37 8.03 -11.08
C GLY A 39 -8.93 8.31 -11.51
N GLY A 40 -8.26 7.36 -12.15
CA GLY A 40 -6.97 7.55 -12.82
C GLY A 40 -5.79 7.79 -11.86
N PRO A 41 -4.66 8.34 -12.35
CA PRO A 41 -3.43 8.50 -11.56
C PRO A 41 -3.60 9.27 -10.25
N LYS A 42 -4.53 10.23 -10.21
CA LYS A 42 -4.83 11.00 -9.01
C LYS A 42 -5.44 10.14 -7.91
N ALA A 43 -6.35 9.22 -8.26
CA ALA A 43 -6.94 8.28 -7.31
C ALA A 43 -5.88 7.31 -6.76
N PHE A 44 -4.92 6.90 -7.59
CA PHE A 44 -3.77 6.13 -7.11
C PHE A 44 -2.92 6.90 -6.11
N GLY A 45 -2.72 8.20 -6.33
CA GLY A 45 -2.08 9.08 -5.34
C GLY A 45 -2.81 9.11 -3.98
N PHE A 46 -4.15 9.05 -3.99
CA PHE A 46 -4.92 8.93 -2.73
C PHE A 46 -4.72 7.58 -2.06
N LEU A 47 -4.66 6.48 -2.82
CA LEU A 47 -4.33 5.15 -2.26
C LEU A 47 -2.96 5.16 -1.56
N LEU A 48 -1.95 5.77 -2.18
CA LEU A 48 -0.62 5.89 -1.56
C LEU A 48 -0.65 6.67 -0.24
N ALA A 49 -1.43 7.75 -0.17
CA ALA A 49 -1.60 8.52 1.05
C ALA A 49 -2.28 7.70 2.17
N GLU A 50 -3.35 6.97 1.83
CA GLU A 50 -4.04 6.10 2.79
C GLU A 50 -3.11 4.99 3.33
N LEU A 51 -2.28 4.39 2.47
CA LEU A 51 -1.29 3.38 2.89
C LEU A 51 -0.25 3.99 3.86
N ALA A 52 0.24 5.19 3.58
CA ALA A 52 1.19 5.87 4.46
C ALA A 52 0.57 6.19 5.84
N LEU A 53 -0.68 6.66 5.88
CA LEU A 53 -1.40 6.95 7.12
C LEU A 53 -1.73 5.69 7.93
N HIS A 54 -2.08 4.58 7.27
CA HIS A 54 -2.28 3.31 7.98
C HIS A 54 -0.95 2.74 8.48
N GLY A 55 0.11 2.88 7.69
CA GLY A 55 1.47 2.52 8.08
C GLY A 55 1.94 3.30 9.31
N SER A 56 1.67 4.61 9.38
CA SER A 56 2.08 5.43 10.52
C SER A 56 1.38 5.00 11.81
N LYS A 57 0.10 4.65 11.74
CA LYS A 57 -0.64 4.08 12.88
C LYS A 57 -0.06 2.74 13.32
N LEU A 58 0.18 1.84 12.38
CA LEU A 58 0.75 0.51 12.65
C LEU A 58 2.11 0.63 13.35
N TYR A 59 3.03 1.41 12.79
CA TYR A 59 4.38 1.53 13.32
C TYR A 59 4.45 2.41 14.57
N GLY A 60 3.62 3.46 14.67
CA GLY A 60 3.49 4.25 15.88
C GLY A 60 3.06 3.39 17.07
N GLN A 61 2.06 2.51 16.89
CA GLN A 61 1.64 1.56 17.90
C GLN A 61 2.71 0.50 18.22
N ARG A 62 3.32 -0.09 17.19
CA ARG A 62 4.28 -1.19 17.35
C ARG A 62 5.59 -0.75 17.99
N LEU A 63 6.04 0.47 17.71
CA LEU A 63 7.33 1.01 18.15
C LEU A 63 7.19 2.02 19.29
N GLU A 64 5.97 2.27 19.78
CA GLU A 64 5.66 3.28 20.80
C GLU A 64 6.17 4.68 20.42
N LYS A 65 5.99 5.06 19.14
CA LYS A 65 6.40 6.36 18.58
C LYS A 65 5.18 7.23 18.26
N ASP A 66 5.40 8.54 18.19
CA ASP A 66 4.38 9.47 17.72
C ASP A 66 3.99 9.16 16.26
N GLU A 67 2.70 9.24 15.97
CA GLU A 67 2.15 8.89 14.65
C GLU A 67 2.63 9.88 13.57
N LEU A 68 2.74 11.18 13.89
CA LEU A 68 3.21 12.19 12.93
C LEU A 68 4.70 12.05 12.67
N GLU A 69 5.51 11.76 13.68
CA GLU A 69 6.93 11.43 13.50
C GLU A 69 7.11 10.17 12.64
N THR A 70 6.30 9.14 12.90
CA THR A 70 6.33 7.90 12.11
C THR A 70 5.91 8.15 10.66
N LEU A 71 4.90 9.00 10.42
CA LEU A 71 4.50 9.38 9.07
C LEU A 71 5.62 10.12 8.32
N LYS A 72 6.36 11.00 9.00
CA LYS A 72 7.53 11.68 8.40
C LYS A 72 8.58 10.68 7.95
N GLU A 73 8.92 9.70 8.79
CA GLU A 73 9.90 8.65 8.44
C GLU A 73 9.43 7.83 7.22
N ILE A 74 8.13 7.50 7.15
CA ILE A 74 7.55 6.81 5.98
C ILE A 74 7.68 7.67 4.72
N LEU A 75 7.34 8.95 4.79
CA LEU A 75 7.41 9.87 3.65
C LEU A 75 8.85 10.12 3.20
N ASP A 76 9.80 10.19 4.14
CA ASP A 76 11.22 10.30 3.83
C ASP A 76 11.72 9.06 3.06
N GLY A 77 11.35 7.86 3.51
CA GLY A 77 11.65 6.60 2.81
C GLY A 77 11.05 6.55 1.41
N PHE A 78 9.78 6.92 1.27
CA PHE A 78 9.07 6.99 -0.01
C PHE A 78 9.73 7.96 -1.00
N ASN A 79 10.04 9.19 -0.55
CA ASN A 79 10.67 10.19 -1.41
C ASN A 79 12.07 9.74 -1.87
N ASN A 80 12.86 9.16 -0.97
CA ASN A 80 14.18 8.63 -1.32
C ASN A 80 14.08 7.51 -2.37
N GLU A 81 13.11 6.62 -2.24
CA GLU A 81 12.93 5.51 -3.18
C GLU A 81 12.45 6.00 -4.55
N ILE A 82 11.47 6.89 -4.62
CA ILE A 82 10.99 7.45 -5.89
C ILE A 82 12.10 8.19 -6.64
N ILE A 83 13.00 8.87 -5.93
CA ILE A 83 14.15 9.55 -6.54
C ILE A 83 15.16 8.53 -7.09
N LYS A 84 15.32 7.38 -6.41
CA LYS A 84 16.30 6.34 -6.74
C LYS A 84 15.84 5.41 -7.87
N GLU A 85 14.57 5.02 -7.90
CA GLU A 85 14.02 4.01 -8.81
C GLU A 85 13.19 4.58 -9.98
N SER A 86 13.83 5.37 -10.85
CA SER A 86 13.29 5.61 -12.21
C SER A 86 13.37 4.37 -13.14
N GLY A 87 13.48 3.17 -12.57
CA GLY A 87 14.16 2.01 -13.15
C GLY A 87 13.28 0.93 -13.77
N ASN A 88 12.49 0.17 -13.01
CA ASN A 88 11.57 -0.89 -13.52
C ASN A 88 10.74 -1.47 -12.35
N PRO A 89 9.48 -1.05 -12.12
CA PRO A 89 8.64 -1.69 -11.11
C PRO A 89 8.35 -3.16 -11.50
N SER A 90 8.63 -4.09 -10.59
CA SER A 90 8.26 -5.51 -10.73
C SER A 90 6.79 -5.71 -10.33
N GLY A 91 5.95 -6.16 -11.27
CA GLY A 91 4.53 -6.40 -11.01
C GLY A 91 3.77 -6.67 -12.30
N SER A 92 2.56 -7.23 -12.18
CA SER A 92 1.64 -7.45 -13.29
C SER A 92 0.36 -6.65 -13.08
N ILE A 93 -0.15 -6.07 -14.16
CA ILE A 93 -1.50 -5.47 -14.20
C ILE A 93 -2.46 -6.60 -14.56
N GLU A 94 -3.45 -6.86 -13.71
CA GLU A 94 -4.55 -7.76 -14.05
C GLU A 94 -5.72 -6.92 -14.60
N GLU A 95 -6.13 -7.23 -15.84
CA GLU A 95 -7.25 -6.58 -16.54
C GLU A 95 -8.61 -7.08 -16.08
#